data_AF-A0A2E6GI17-F1
#
_entry.id   AF-A0A2E6GI17-F1
#
_cell.length_a   1.000
_cell.length_b   1.000
_cell.length_c   1.000
_cell.angle_alpha   90.00
_cell.angle_beta   90.00
_cell.angle_gamma   90.00
#
_symmetry.space_group_name_H-M   'P 1'
#
loop_
_entity.id
_entity.type
_entity.pdbx_description
1 polymer ?
#
loop_
_entity_poly.entity_id
_entity_poly.type
_entity_poly.pdbx_seq_one_letter_code
_entity_poly.pdbx_strand_id
1 'polypeptide(L)'
;MDICLTNVDNKSNKSLTPLSVHGMLWLQTHFENSEWEALSEDRVLISEADSLELINDAESAGLEIEAISDVSILDVLLKIN
;
A
#
# COMPACT_ATOMS: atom_id res chain seq x y z
N MET A 1 0.73 -12.53 3.56
CA MET A 1 0.52 -11.12 3.16
C MET A 1 -0.91 -10.96 2.69
N ASP A 2 -1.64 -10.02 3.27
CA ASP A 2 -3.04 -9.70 3.00
C ASP A 2 -3.19 -8.43 2.16
N ILE A 3 -2.32 -7.43 2.38
CA ILE A 3 -2.30 -6.16 1.66
C ILE A 3 -0.86 -5.90 1.18
N CYS A 4 -0.69 -5.48 -0.07
CA CYS A 4 0.57 -5.02 -0.62
C CYS A 4 0.51 -3.52 -0.89
N LEU A 5 1.60 -2.83 -0.60
CA LEU A 5 1.77 -1.40 -0.78
C LEU A 5 3.00 -1.18 -1.64
N THR A 6 2.82 -0.60 -2.82
CA THR A 6 3.90 -0.34 -3.78
C THR A 6 4.11 1.16 -3.97
N ASN A 7 5.36 1.61 -4.05
CA ASN A 7 5.64 3.00 -4.40
C ASN A 7 5.45 3.20 -5.91
N VAL A 8 4.53 4.08 -6.32
CA VAL A 8 4.27 4.33 -7.75
C VAL A 8 5.11 5.50 -8.29
N ASP A 9 5.41 6.48 -7.43
CA ASP A 9 6.21 7.65 -7.80
C ASP A 9 7.26 7.98 -6.72
N ASN A 10 8.37 8.59 -7.13
CA ASN A 10 9.40 9.18 -6.26
C ASN A 10 8.88 10.34 -5.36
N LYS A 11 7.57 10.64 -5.39
CA LYS A 11 6.95 11.82 -4.77
C LYS A 11 5.81 11.49 -3.81
N SER A 12 5.82 10.32 -3.18
CA SER A 12 4.92 9.98 -2.04
C SER A 12 3.55 9.37 -2.38
N ASN A 13 3.28 8.96 -3.62
CA ASN A 13 2.07 8.19 -3.94
C ASN A 13 2.36 6.69 -3.87
N LYS A 14 1.49 5.95 -3.17
CA LYS A 14 1.58 4.50 -3.02
C LYS A 14 0.33 3.82 -3.55
N SER A 15 0.51 2.71 -4.26
CA SER A 15 -0.59 1.86 -4.70
C SER A 15 -0.89 0.79 -3.66
N LEU A 16 -2.17 0.51 -3.47
CA LEU A 16 -2.68 -0.56 -2.62
C LEU A 16 -3.20 -1.72 -3.46
N THR A 17 -2.72 -2.92 -3.12
CA THR A 17 -3.10 -4.17 -3.77
C THR A 17 -3.56 -5.18 -2.71
N PRO A 18 -4.83 -5.60 -2.72
CA PRO A 18 -5.28 -6.69 -1.87
C PRO A 18 -4.71 -8.03 -2.37
N LEU A 19 -3.99 -8.75 -1.51
CA LEU A 19 -3.43 -10.07 -1.81
C LEU A 19 -4.27 -11.22 -1.24
N SER A 20 -5.20 -10.92 -0.34
CA SER A 20 -6.11 -11.90 0.25
C SER A 20 -7.53 -11.38 0.35
N VAL A 21 -8.48 -12.31 0.58
CA VAL A 21 -9.88 -11.96 0.86
C VAL A 21 -10.00 -11.10 2.13
N HIS A 22 -9.15 -11.35 3.14
CA HIS A 22 -9.15 -10.55 4.37
C HIS A 22 -8.67 -9.12 4.11
N GLY A 23 -7.62 -8.95 3.31
CA GLY A 23 -7.13 -7.62 2.90
C GLY A 23 -8.17 -6.85 2.10
N MET A 24 -8.83 -7.50 1.13
CA MET A 24 -9.91 -6.88 0.36
C MET A 24 -11.09 -6.45 1.25
N LEU A 25 -11.55 -7.32 2.15
CA LEU A 25 -12.67 -6.99 3.05
C LEU A 25 -12.32 -5.84 3.99
N TRP A 26 -11.09 -5.79 4.48
CA TRP A 26 -10.64 -4.71 5.34
C TRP A 26 -10.50 -3.38 4.59
N LEU A 27 -10.01 -3.40 3.34
CA LEU A 27 -9.98 -2.19 2.50
C LEU A 27 -11.41 -1.70 2.23
N GLN A 28 -12.36 -2.59 1.98
CA GLN A 28 -13.77 -2.21 1.78
C GLN A 28 -14.42 -1.51 2.99
N THR A 29 -13.89 -1.65 4.21
CA THR A 29 -14.40 -0.89 5.38
C THR A 29 -13.83 0.52 5.47
N HIS A 30 -12.75 0.80 4.74
CA HIS A 30 -12.01 2.07 4.77
C HIS A 30 -12.23 2.92 3.51
N PHE A 31 -12.68 2.32 2.41
CA PHE A 31 -12.92 2.97 1.13
C PHE A 31 -14.40 2.94 0.74
N GLU A 32 -14.84 3.96 0.01
CA GLU A 32 -16.20 4.05 -0.49
C GLU A 32 -16.47 2.99 -1.57
N ASN A 33 -17.72 2.56 -1.71
CA ASN A 33 -18.10 1.53 -2.70
C ASN A 33 -17.67 1.87 -4.13
N SER A 34 -17.58 3.16 -4.47
CA SER A 34 -17.11 3.64 -5.77
C SER A 34 -15.64 3.30 -6.06
N GLU A 35 -14.86 3.02 -5.02
CA GLU A 35 -13.42 2.75 -5.12
C GLU A 35 -13.11 1.26 -5.06
N TRP A 36 -14.10 0.41 -4.75
CA TRP A 36 -13.92 -1.04 -4.63
C TRP A 36 -13.47 -1.69 -5.93
N GLU A 37 -13.98 -1.23 -7.08
CA GLU A 37 -13.54 -1.71 -8.39
C GLU A 37 -12.07 -1.30 -8.64
N ALA A 38 -11.69 -0.07 -8.28
CA ALA A 38 -10.30 0.38 -8.36
C ALA A 38 -9.37 -0.39 -7.40
N LEU A 39 -9.84 -0.77 -6.20
CA LEU A 39 -9.10 -1.63 -5.27
C LEU A 39 -8.86 -3.02 -5.86
N SER A 40 -9.85 -3.58 -6.57
CA SER A 40 -9.73 -4.90 -7.22
C SER A 40 -8.83 -4.90 -8.45
N GLU A 41 -8.57 -3.72 -9.02
CA GLU A 41 -7.74 -3.54 -10.20
C GLU A 41 -6.38 -2.90 -9.89
N ASP A 42 -5.98 -2.85 -8.61
CA ASP A 42 -4.69 -2.32 -8.15
C ASP A 42 -4.43 -0.86 -8.57
N ARG A 43 -5.51 -0.08 -8.72
CA ARG A 43 -5.48 1.32 -9.20
C ARG A 43 -5.66 2.36 -8.09
N VAL A 44 -5.76 1.94 -6.84
CA VAL A 44 -5.94 2.88 -5.73
C VAL A 44 -4.60 3.47 -5.35
N LEU A 45 -4.49 4.78 -5.53
CA LEU A 45 -3.35 5.58 -5.11
C LEU A 45 -3.69 6.34 -3.85
N ILE A 46 -2.86 6.18 -2.83
CA ILE A 46 -2.96 6.91 -1.57
C ILE A 46 -1.69 7.70 -1.31
N SER A 47 -1.82 8.76 -0.51
CA SER A 47 -0.66 9.54 -0.09
C SER A 47 0.19 8.75 0.91
N GLU A 48 1.45 9.15 1.06
CA GLU A 48 2.36 8.54 2.04
C GLU A 48 1.85 8.66 3.48
N ALA A 49 1.21 9.78 3.82
CA ALA A 49 0.62 9.97 5.16
C ALA A 49 -0.52 8.98 5.40
N ASP A 50 -1.47 8.90 4.46
CA ASP A 50 -2.61 7.96 4.56
C ASP A 50 -2.10 6.52 4.57
N SER A 51 -1.03 6.22 3.82
CA SER A 51 -0.43 4.89 3.81
C SER A 51 0.12 4.48 5.16
N LEU A 52 0.70 5.41 5.92
CA LEU A 52 1.24 5.12 7.24
C LEU A 52 0.13 4.85 8.24
N GLU A 53 -0.94 5.64 8.20
CA GLU A 53 -2.11 5.42 9.06
C GLU A 53 -2.79 4.09 8.74
N LEU A 54 -2.98 3.80 7.46
CA LEU A 54 -3.60 2.57 6.97
C LEU A 54 -2.77 1.33 7.35
N ILE A 55 -1.44 1.39 7.23
CA ILE A 55 -0.55 0.30 7.65
C ILE A 55 -0.70 0.04 9.15
N ASN A 56 -0.63 1.09 9.98
CA ASN A 56 -0.73 0.94 11.43
C ASN A 56 -2.08 0.35 11.85
N ASP A 57 -3.17 0.76 11.20
CA ASP A 57 -4.51 0.23 11.51
C ASP A 57 -4.67 -1.22 11.03
N ALA A 58 -4.20 -1.56 9.82
CA ALA A 58 -4.22 -2.92 9.31
C ALA A 58 -3.37 -3.89 10.16
N GLU A 59 -2.17 -3.48 10.59
CA GLU A 59 -1.34 -4.26 11.53
C GLU A 59 -2.05 -4.44 12.87
N SER A 60 -2.71 -3.39 13.38
CA SER A 60 -3.49 -3.46 14.63
C SER A 60 -4.71 -4.38 14.51
N ALA A 61 -5.29 -4.48 13.32
CA ALA A 61 -6.35 -5.43 12.99
C ALA A 61 -5.83 -6.87 12.76
N GLY A 62 -4.50 -7.07 12.72
CA GLY A 62 -3.85 -8.37 12.57
C GLY A 62 -3.66 -8.82 11.12
N LEU A 63 -3.70 -7.90 10.15
CA LEU A 63 -3.41 -8.18 8.74
C LEU A 63 -1.90 -8.15 8.49
N GLU A 64 -1.45 -9.00 7.57
CA GLU A 64 -0.07 -9.01 7.12
C GLU A 64 0.14 -8.04 5.95
N ILE A 65 1.10 -7.13 6.06
CA ILE A 65 1.31 -6.07 5.05
C ILE A 65 2.66 -6.21 4.37
N GLU A 66 2.66 -6.13 3.04
CA GLU A 66 3.87 -6.13 2.21
C GLU A 66 4.16 -4.74 1.65
N ALA A 67 5.12 -4.03 2.25
CA ALA A 67 5.56 -2.75 1.73
C ALA A 67 6.75 -2.93 0.77
N ILE A 68 6.47 -2.90 -0.54
CA ILE A 68 7.50 -2.91 -1.58
C ILE A 68 7.86 -1.46 -1.88
N SER A 69 8.97 -1.03 -1.28
CA SER A 69 9.66 0.17 -1.78
C SER A 69 10.53 -0.28 -2.95
N ASP A 70 10.27 0.25 -4.15
CA ASP A 70 11.29 0.29 -5.18
C ASP A 70 12.41 1.19 -4.65
N VAL A 71 13.31 0.61 -3.87
CA VAL A 71 14.58 1.23 -3.54
C VAL A 71 15.27 1.38 -4.89
N SER A 72 15.24 2.60 -5.40
CA SER A 72 15.99 2.97 -6.59
C SER A 72 17.42 2.52 -6.36
N ILE A 73 18.02 1.82 -7.33
CA ILE A 73 19.45 1.46 -7.31
C ILE A 73 20.33 2.69 -6.99
N LEU A 74 19.85 3.90 -7.31
CA LEU A 74 20.49 5.17 -6.96
C LEU A 74 20.61 5.40 -5.44
N ASP A 75 19.65 4.99 -4.62
CA ASP A 75 19.72 5.11 -3.15
C ASP A 75 20.72 4.13 -2.53
N VAL A 76 20.95 2.97 -3.17
CA VAL A 76 21.99 2.01 -2.78
C VAL A 76 23.38 2.54 -3.15
N LEU A 77 23.52 3.19 -4.32
CA LEU A 77 24.79 3.72 -4.79
C LEU A 77 25.26 4.98 -4.04
N LEU A 78 24.34 5.79 -3.49
CA LEU A 78 24.69 6.99 -2.72
C LEU A 78 25.25 6.70 -1.32
N LYS A 79 25.10 5.48 -0.79
CA LYS A 79 25.66 5.07 0.52
C LYS A 79 27.12 4.60 0.47
N ILE A 80 27.74 4.56 -0.72
CA ILE A 80 29.09 4.00 -0.93
C ILE A 80 30.15 5.09 -1.19
N ASN A 81 29.83 6.38 -1.00
CA ASN A 81 30.79 7.49 -1.10
C ASN A 81 30.92 8.27 0.21
#